data_AF-A0A848TRL4-F1
#
_entry.id   AF-A0A848TRL4-F1
#
_cell.length_a   1.000
_cell.length_b   1.000
_cell.length_c   1.000
_cell.angle_alpha   90.00
_cell.angle_beta   90.00
_cell.angle_gamma   90.00
#
_symmetry.space_group_name_H-M   'P 1'
#
loop_
_entity.id
_entity.type
_entity.pdbx_description
1 polymer ?
#
loop_
_entity_poly.entity_id
_entity_poly.type
_entity_poly.pdbx_seq_one_letter_code
_entity_poly.pdbx_strand_id
1 'polypeptide(L)'
;MAAVLAVGLAVVAWAEPSGLAQLGPKGARVKDAGGTVVLSVPLSQAVPWRVALRAGPPQVVVEMGDVVWSELPVIVSDSVSEARTSRAGPGWTELALVLREPLSVATAAMKVAKDGTAVLEVRLLPTTADEFHRLADPAKVEAIAGPESDRMVVALDPGHGGVDPGAVAGDLVEADLMLAAARAMKEALVRTGRFDVVLTREEDDFVSLEARLTKARAAGADVFISLHADALSAEDGSASGMTVYRLADDAAGGADALLAARHAGNDLLKGVDLSGVGDDVALA
;
A
#
# COMPACT_ATOMS: atom_id res chain seq x y z
N MET A 1 52.97 1.07 -32.22
CA MET A 1 52.77 0.98 -30.76
C MET A 1 51.33 1.38 -30.49
N ALA A 2 50.43 0.41 -30.30
CA ALA A 2 49.04 0.66 -29.95
C ALA A 2 48.87 0.40 -28.46
N ALA A 3 48.52 1.44 -27.70
CA ALA A 3 48.22 1.36 -26.28
C ALA A 3 46.76 0.98 -26.10
N VAL A 4 46.51 -0.17 -25.46
CA VAL A 4 45.19 -0.61 -25.01
C VAL A 4 44.90 0.09 -23.68
N LEU A 5 43.90 0.96 -23.66
CA LEU A 5 43.40 1.60 -22.45
C LEU A 5 42.32 0.68 -21.84
N ALA A 6 42.68 -0.03 -20.77
CA ALA A 6 41.72 -0.79 -19.97
C ALA A 6 40.95 0.19 -19.06
N VAL A 7 39.69 0.46 -19.39
CA VAL A 7 38.76 1.15 -18.48
C VAL A 7 38.16 0.08 -17.58
N GLY A 8 38.52 0.11 -16.30
CA GLY A 8 37.89 -0.73 -15.29
C GLY A 8 36.42 -0.34 -15.15
N LEU A 9 35.50 -1.26 -15.45
CA LEU A 9 34.13 -1.14 -14.98
C LEU A 9 34.15 -1.22 -13.46
N ALA A 10 33.80 -0.12 -12.81
CA ALA A 10 33.28 -0.19 -11.45
C ALA A 10 31.97 -0.98 -11.52
N VAL A 11 32.01 -2.24 -11.11
CA VAL A 11 30.81 -3.00 -10.76
C VAL A 11 30.25 -2.29 -9.53
N VAL A 12 29.26 -1.40 -9.74
CA VAL A 12 28.35 -1.07 -8.66
C VAL A 12 27.49 -2.32 -8.50
N ALA A 13 27.88 -3.16 -7.55
CA ALA A 13 27.01 -4.21 -7.05
C ALA A 13 25.84 -3.50 -6.38
N TRP A 14 24.71 -3.44 -7.06
CA TRP A 14 23.44 -3.18 -6.40
C TRP A 14 23.16 -4.43 -5.59
N ALA A 15 23.38 -4.35 -4.29
CA ALA A 15 22.87 -5.37 -3.38
C ALA A 15 21.35 -5.30 -3.47
N GLU A 16 20.73 -6.34 -4.04
CA GLU A 16 19.31 -6.59 -3.80
C GLU A 16 19.11 -6.58 -2.27
N PRO A 17 18.07 -5.93 -1.73
CA PRO A 17 17.67 -6.21 -0.35
C PRO A 17 16.99 -7.58 -0.34
N SER A 18 17.76 -8.64 -0.64
CA SER A 18 17.37 -10.04 -0.54
C SER A 18 17.50 -10.56 0.90
N GLY A 19 17.42 -9.66 1.87
CA GLY A 19 17.52 -9.97 3.30
C GLY A 19 16.14 -9.90 3.91
N LEU A 20 15.74 -10.95 4.64
CA LEU A 20 14.57 -10.88 5.52
C LEU A 20 14.76 -9.70 6.49
N ALA A 21 13.78 -8.79 6.57
CA ALA A 21 13.81 -7.70 7.52
C ALA A 21 13.81 -8.26 8.95
N GLN A 22 14.62 -7.66 9.81
CA GLN A 22 14.73 -8.04 11.21
C GLN A 22 14.07 -6.97 12.07
N LEU A 23 13.54 -7.37 13.22
CA LEU A 23 13.16 -6.42 14.24
C LEU A 23 14.39 -5.62 14.68
N GLY A 24 14.19 -4.31 14.86
CA GLY A 24 15.20 -3.48 15.47
C GLY A 24 15.53 -3.94 16.91
N PRO A 25 16.67 -3.52 17.49
CA PRO A 25 17.20 -4.06 18.75
C PRO A 25 16.27 -3.98 19.95
N LYS A 26 15.25 -3.11 19.90
CA LYS A 26 14.28 -2.90 20.98
C LYS A 26 12.96 -3.64 20.77
N GLY A 27 12.82 -4.41 19.69
CA GLY A 27 11.61 -5.13 19.31
C GLY A 27 10.38 -4.24 19.13
N ALA A 28 9.25 -4.88 18.80
CA ALA A 28 7.95 -4.23 18.83
C ALA A 28 7.59 -3.78 20.26
N ARG A 29 7.02 -2.58 20.43
CA ARG A 29 6.63 -2.04 21.74
C ARG A 29 5.26 -1.39 21.68
N VAL A 30 4.55 -1.43 22.80
CA VAL A 30 3.29 -0.69 22.99
C VAL A 30 3.48 0.37 24.07
N LYS A 31 2.97 1.57 23.80
CA LYS A 31 2.68 2.58 24.81
C LYS A 31 1.18 2.66 24.98
N ASP A 32 0.72 2.57 26.21
CA ASP A 32 -0.70 2.67 26.56
C ASP A 32 -0.87 3.77 27.59
N ALA A 33 -1.65 4.80 27.25
CA ALA A 33 -1.93 5.92 28.14
C ALA A 33 -3.30 6.54 27.82
N GLY A 34 -4.17 6.59 28.83
CA GLY A 34 -5.47 7.26 28.72
C GLY A 34 -6.36 6.70 27.61
N GLY A 35 -6.33 5.38 27.37
CA GLY A 35 -7.07 4.70 26.30
C GLY A 35 -6.46 4.85 24.89
N THR A 36 -5.36 5.60 24.75
CA THR A 36 -4.60 5.64 23.50
C THR A 36 -3.51 4.57 23.53
N VAL A 37 -3.53 3.68 22.54
CA VAL A 37 -2.50 2.65 22.37
C VAL A 37 -1.66 3.01 21.15
N VAL A 38 -0.33 3.03 21.31
CA VAL A 38 0.61 3.24 20.21
C VAL A 38 1.52 2.02 20.13
N LEU A 39 1.35 1.22 19.08
CA LEU A 39 2.28 0.16 18.69
C LEU A 39 3.40 0.76 17.84
N SER A 40 4.65 0.48 18.19
CA SER A 40 5.83 0.84 17.42
C SER A 40 6.64 -0.41 17.10
N VAL A 41 6.85 -0.69 15.82
CA VAL A 41 7.62 -1.83 15.32
C VAL A 41 8.85 -1.29 14.57
N PRO A 42 10.02 -1.21 15.22
CA PRO A 42 11.26 -0.87 14.53
C PRO A 42 11.72 -2.06 13.68
N LEU A 43 12.18 -1.78 12.48
CA LEU A 43 12.59 -2.74 11.46
C LEU A 43 13.94 -2.33 10.87
N SER A 44 14.75 -3.32 10.51
CA SER A 44 16.06 -3.10 9.87
C SER A 44 15.93 -2.46 8.48
N GLN A 45 14.78 -2.60 7.84
CA GLN A 45 14.44 -2.01 6.56
C GLN A 45 12.93 -1.80 6.41
N ALA A 46 12.51 -0.99 5.45
CA ALA A 46 11.12 -0.88 5.05
C ALA A 46 10.59 -2.21 4.49
N VAL A 47 9.33 -2.53 4.78
CA VAL A 47 8.67 -3.74 4.28
C VAL A 47 7.23 -3.43 3.88
N PRO A 48 6.63 -4.20 2.96
CA PRO A 48 5.19 -4.19 2.77
C PRO A 48 4.46 -4.48 4.08
N TRP A 49 3.38 -3.77 4.37
CA TRP A 49 2.60 -3.98 5.59
C TRP A 49 1.12 -3.67 5.39
N ARG A 50 0.26 -4.27 6.22
CA ARG A 50 -1.17 -3.99 6.30
C ARG A 50 -1.66 -4.06 7.75
N VAL A 51 -2.76 -3.37 8.03
CA VAL A 51 -3.40 -3.37 9.36
C VAL A 51 -4.89 -3.62 9.18
N ALA A 52 -5.43 -4.54 9.96
CA ALA A 52 -6.85 -4.87 9.97
C ALA A 52 -7.37 -5.00 11.40
N LEU A 53 -8.68 -4.88 11.58
CA LEU A 53 -9.36 -5.25 12.81
C LEU A 53 -9.99 -6.64 12.64
N ARG A 54 -9.98 -7.45 13.70
CA ARG A 54 -10.59 -8.78 13.71
C ARG A 54 -11.52 -8.91 14.91
N ALA A 55 -12.75 -9.35 14.65
CA ALA A 55 -13.76 -9.57 15.68
C ALA A 55 -13.61 -10.98 16.32
N GLY A 56 -13.96 -11.07 17.61
CA GLY A 56 -14.08 -12.32 18.36
C GLY A 56 -12.76 -13.03 18.73
N PRO A 57 -12.04 -12.63 19.80
CA PRO A 57 -12.10 -11.39 20.58
C PRO A 57 -11.58 -10.16 19.79
N PRO A 58 -11.85 -8.91 20.22
CA PRO A 58 -11.41 -7.72 19.49
C PRO A 58 -9.88 -7.69 19.37
N GLN A 59 -9.39 -7.55 18.15
CA GLN A 59 -7.97 -7.57 17.83
C GLN A 59 -7.64 -6.50 16.81
N VAL A 60 -6.46 -5.89 16.95
CA VAL A 60 -5.77 -5.27 15.82
C VAL A 60 -4.71 -6.24 15.30
N VAL A 61 -4.66 -6.39 13.99
CA VAL A 61 -3.78 -7.32 13.29
C VAL A 61 -2.88 -6.49 12.38
N VAL A 62 -1.57 -6.64 12.52
CA VAL A 62 -0.57 -6.01 11.66
C VAL A 62 0.17 -7.11 10.92
N GLU A 63 0.06 -7.14 9.61
CA GLU A 63 0.82 -8.09 8.80
C GLU A 63 1.95 -7.39 8.08
N MET A 64 3.12 -8.02 8.03
CA MET A 64 4.34 -7.48 7.45
C MET A 64 5.02 -8.51 6.56
N GLY A 65 5.47 -8.07 5.39
CA GLY A 65 6.19 -8.88 4.41
C GLY A 65 7.65 -9.12 4.81
N ASP A 66 8.12 -10.35 4.62
CA ASP A 66 9.50 -10.78 4.71
C ASP A 66 10.22 -10.41 6.03
N VAL A 67 9.48 -10.37 7.14
CA VAL A 67 10.02 -10.12 8.48
C VAL A 67 10.31 -11.42 9.23
N VAL A 68 11.54 -11.57 9.74
CA VAL A 68 11.92 -12.65 10.68
C VAL A 68 11.76 -12.18 12.12
N TRP A 69 11.02 -12.97 12.89
CA TRP A 69 10.82 -12.77 14.33
C TRP A 69 11.74 -13.70 15.11
N SER A 70 12.71 -13.13 15.81
CA SER A 70 13.58 -13.92 16.68
C SER A 70 12.89 -14.31 17.99
N GLU A 71 11.99 -13.44 18.50
CA GLU A 71 11.05 -13.67 19.62
C GLU A 71 10.25 -12.38 19.82
N LEU A 72 8.93 -12.48 20.07
CA LEU A 72 8.13 -11.32 20.46
C LEU A 72 8.44 -10.95 21.92
N PRO A 73 8.73 -9.68 22.24
CA PRO A 73 8.66 -9.26 23.63
C PRO A 73 7.23 -9.43 24.16
N VAL A 74 7.08 -9.64 25.46
CA VAL A 74 5.76 -9.65 26.11
C VAL A 74 5.16 -8.25 25.99
N ILE A 75 4.14 -8.13 25.15
CA ILE A 75 3.39 -6.89 24.92
C ILE A 75 2.02 -7.05 25.60
N VAL A 76 1.92 -6.60 26.84
CA VAL A 76 0.70 -6.58 27.65
C VAL A 76 0.58 -5.20 28.30
N SER A 77 -0.63 -4.65 28.33
CA SER A 77 -0.95 -3.34 28.92
C SER A 77 -2.40 -3.30 29.43
N ASP A 78 -2.84 -2.12 29.84
CA ASP A 78 -4.20 -1.88 30.34
C ASP A 78 -5.26 -2.12 29.26
N SER A 79 -4.93 -1.89 27.98
CA SER A 79 -5.81 -2.07 26.83
C SER A 79 -5.47 -3.32 26.00
N VAL A 80 -4.23 -3.83 26.08
CA VAL A 80 -3.78 -5.02 25.34
C VAL A 80 -3.63 -6.21 26.30
N SER A 81 -4.42 -7.27 26.12
CA SER A 81 -4.37 -8.47 26.95
C SER A 81 -3.26 -9.44 26.53
N GLU A 82 -2.96 -9.48 25.24
CA GLU A 82 -2.02 -10.45 24.67
C GLU A 82 -1.50 -9.95 23.31
N ALA A 83 -0.28 -10.34 22.96
CA ALA A 83 0.26 -10.20 21.62
C ALA A 83 0.70 -11.57 21.09
N ARG A 84 0.36 -11.86 19.83
CA ARG A 84 0.65 -13.13 19.18
C ARG A 84 1.30 -12.88 17.83
N THR A 85 2.25 -13.74 17.45
CA THR A 85 2.73 -13.82 16.07
C THR A 85 2.28 -15.10 15.41
N SER A 86 1.89 -15.01 14.15
CA SER A 86 1.59 -16.17 13.32
C SER A 86 2.10 -15.94 11.88
N ARG A 87 2.23 -16.99 11.08
CA ARG A 87 2.55 -16.84 9.66
C ARG A 87 1.25 -16.55 8.90
N ALA A 88 1.17 -15.39 8.24
CA ALA A 88 -0.03 -14.95 7.53
C ALA A 88 -0.09 -15.45 6.06
N GLY A 89 0.98 -16.10 5.58
CA GLY A 89 1.10 -16.61 4.22
C GLY A 89 2.57 -16.77 3.80
N PRO A 90 2.85 -17.14 2.54
CA PRO A 90 4.20 -17.13 2.00
C PRO A 90 4.81 -15.72 2.09
N GLY A 91 5.89 -15.57 2.86
CA GLY A 91 6.55 -14.27 3.03
C GLY A 91 5.80 -13.27 3.90
N TRP A 92 4.74 -13.64 4.63
CA TRP A 92 4.03 -12.70 5.53
C TRP A 92 4.02 -13.18 6.98
N THR A 93 4.27 -12.26 7.89
CA THR A 93 4.13 -12.48 9.32
C THR A 93 3.07 -11.57 9.91
N GLU A 94 2.15 -12.16 10.67
CA GLU A 94 1.09 -11.50 11.39
C GLU A 94 1.55 -11.20 12.83
N LEU A 95 1.32 -9.97 13.30
CA LEU A 95 1.34 -9.56 14.70
C LEU A 95 -0.09 -9.17 15.11
N ALA A 96 -0.74 -9.99 15.93
CA ALA A 96 -2.06 -9.71 16.47
C ALA A 96 -1.97 -9.22 17.91
N LEU A 97 -2.57 -8.07 18.21
CA LEU A 97 -2.78 -7.59 19.58
C LEU A 97 -4.24 -7.85 19.98
N VAL A 98 -4.46 -8.69 20.99
CA VAL A 98 -5.78 -8.92 21.57
C VAL A 98 -6.10 -7.76 22.51
N LEU A 99 -7.21 -7.09 22.24
CA LEU A 99 -7.65 -5.90 22.95
C LEU A 99 -8.62 -6.29 24.08
N ARG A 100 -8.57 -5.56 25.18
CA ARG A 100 -9.50 -5.71 26.32
C ARG A 100 -10.79 -4.93 26.09
N GLU A 101 -10.69 -3.84 25.34
CA GLU A 101 -11.80 -2.98 24.95
C GLU A 101 -11.71 -2.66 23.44
N PRO A 102 -12.82 -2.28 22.79
CA PRO A 102 -12.80 -1.93 21.37
C PRO A 102 -11.95 -0.67 21.12
N LEU A 103 -10.93 -0.80 20.27
CA LEU A 103 -10.13 0.31 19.76
C LEU A 103 -10.14 0.31 18.23
N SER A 104 -10.22 1.49 17.61
CA SER A 104 -10.11 1.67 16.16
C SER A 104 -8.72 2.20 15.78
N VAL A 105 -8.30 1.92 14.54
CA VAL A 105 -7.03 2.44 14.00
C VAL A 105 -7.22 3.91 13.64
N ALA A 106 -6.59 4.79 14.41
CA ALA A 106 -6.61 6.23 14.15
C ALA A 106 -5.55 6.63 13.10
N THR A 107 -4.36 6.07 13.21
CA THR A 107 -3.29 6.25 12.21
C THR A 107 -2.45 4.98 12.13
N ALA A 108 -1.99 4.62 10.95
CA ALA A 108 -0.96 3.60 10.75
C ALA A 108 0.01 4.11 9.69
N ALA A 109 1.30 4.19 10.00
CA ALA A 109 2.30 4.70 9.08
C ALA A 109 3.67 4.08 9.33
N MET A 110 4.44 3.85 8.26
CA MET A 110 5.83 3.45 8.35
C MET A 110 6.73 4.64 8.00
N LYS A 111 7.62 5.02 8.93
CA LYS A 111 8.63 6.06 8.70
C LYS A 111 9.95 5.40 8.38
N VAL A 112 10.58 5.78 7.27
CA VAL A 112 11.87 5.24 6.82
C VAL A 112 12.94 6.30 7.05
N ALA A 113 14.01 5.90 7.72
CA ALA A 113 15.19 6.73 7.94
C ALA A 113 16.13 6.70 6.73
N LYS A 114 17.04 7.67 6.67
CA LYS A 114 18.01 7.78 5.56
C LYS A 114 18.95 6.59 5.44
N ASP A 115 19.14 5.83 6.53
CA ASP A 115 19.95 4.61 6.56
C ASP A 115 19.17 3.36 6.15
N GLY A 116 17.92 3.52 5.70
CA GLY A 116 17.05 2.44 5.27
C GLY A 116 16.23 1.81 6.40
N THR A 117 16.57 2.05 7.67
CA THR A 117 15.80 1.51 8.81
C THR A 117 14.39 2.10 8.85
N ALA A 118 13.42 1.34 9.34
CA ALA A 118 12.03 1.76 9.33
C ALA A 118 11.37 1.60 10.71
N VAL A 119 10.35 2.40 10.98
CA VAL A 119 9.49 2.25 12.16
C VAL A 119 8.04 2.30 11.71
N LEU A 120 7.33 1.18 11.85
CA LEU A 120 5.87 1.12 11.71
C LEU A 120 5.22 1.56 13.02
N GLU A 121 4.40 2.60 12.95
CA GLU A 121 3.64 3.12 14.08
C GLU A 121 2.14 2.97 13.80
N VAL A 122 1.43 2.28 14.70
CA VAL A 122 -0.03 2.11 14.65
C VAL A 122 -0.61 2.72 15.93
N ARG A 123 -1.43 3.75 15.78
CA ARG A 123 -2.13 4.43 16.87
C ARG A 123 -3.58 3.99 16.89
N LEU A 124 -4.02 3.53 18.03
CA LEU A 124 -5.38 3.13 18.31
C LEU A 124 -6.03 4.09 19.30
N LEU A 125 -7.32 4.35 19.11
CA LEU A 125 -8.14 5.16 20.01
C LEU A 125 -9.38 4.38 20.44
N PRO A 126 -9.98 4.71 21.59
CA PRO A 126 -11.21 4.08 22.03
C PRO A 126 -12.34 4.27 21.02
N THR A 127 -13.11 3.22 20.79
CA THR A 127 -14.28 3.24 19.92
C THR A 127 -15.43 2.45 20.55
N THR A 128 -16.61 2.51 19.96
CA THR A 128 -17.75 1.71 20.38
C THR A 128 -17.65 0.28 19.85
N ALA A 129 -18.29 -0.69 20.52
CA ALA A 129 -18.31 -2.07 20.05
C ALA A 129 -18.95 -2.22 18.66
N ASP A 130 -20.00 -1.44 18.38
CA ASP A 130 -20.69 -1.46 17.09
C ASP A 130 -19.81 -0.90 15.96
N GLU A 131 -19.10 0.20 16.22
CA GLU A 131 -18.14 0.76 15.27
C GLU A 131 -16.97 -0.20 15.03
N PHE A 132 -16.43 -0.81 16.09
CA PHE A 132 -15.41 -1.85 15.96
C PHE A 132 -15.88 -3.02 15.10
N HIS A 133 -17.07 -3.57 15.37
CA HIS A 133 -17.61 -4.69 14.60
C HIS A 133 -17.82 -4.32 13.12
N ARG A 134 -18.25 -3.10 12.81
CA ARG A 134 -18.36 -2.62 11.43
C ARG A 134 -17.00 -2.53 10.73
N LEU A 135 -15.98 -2.03 11.42
CA LEU A 135 -14.63 -1.90 10.86
C LEU A 135 -13.88 -3.24 10.78
N ALA A 136 -14.22 -4.21 11.63
CA ALA A 136 -13.61 -5.53 11.68
C ALA A 136 -14.26 -6.57 10.75
N ASP A 137 -15.41 -6.25 10.16
CA ASP A 137 -16.11 -7.10 9.21
C ASP A 137 -15.88 -6.58 7.77
N PRO A 138 -14.95 -7.19 7.00
CA PRO A 138 -14.69 -6.76 5.63
C PRO A 138 -15.89 -6.97 4.69
N ALA A 139 -16.90 -7.77 5.09
CA ALA A 139 -18.13 -7.99 4.34
C ALA A 139 -19.27 -7.01 4.72
N LYS A 140 -19.12 -6.26 5.83
CA LYS A 140 -20.09 -5.26 6.33
C LYS A 140 -19.57 -3.82 6.34
N VAL A 141 -18.57 -3.52 5.52
CA VAL A 141 -18.43 -2.15 5.01
C VAL A 141 -19.62 -1.91 4.06
N GLU A 142 -20.84 -1.85 4.61
CA GLU A 142 -21.96 -1.21 3.94
C GLU A 142 -21.47 0.19 3.61
N ALA A 143 -21.48 0.50 2.32
CA ALA A 143 -21.18 1.82 1.81
C ALA A 143 -21.85 2.84 2.74
N ILE A 144 -21.04 3.60 3.46
CA ILE A 144 -21.54 4.81 4.10
C ILE A 144 -21.93 5.65 2.91
N ALA A 145 -23.23 5.68 2.59
CA ALA A 145 -23.74 6.48 1.52
C ALA A 145 -23.20 7.90 1.79
N GLY A 146 -22.36 8.37 0.87
CA GLY A 146 -22.04 9.78 0.78
C GLY A 146 -23.35 10.57 0.74
N PRO A 147 -23.30 11.89 1.03
CA PRO A 147 -24.49 12.74 0.93
C PRO A 147 -25.26 12.42 -0.36
N GLU A 148 -26.57 12.19 -0.28
CA GLU A 148 -27.42 11.97 -1.46
C GLU A 148 -27.20 13.12 -2.44
N SER A 149 -26.37 12.84 -3.43
CA SER A 149 -25.97 13.69 -4.51
C SER A 149 -26.29 12.87 -5.74
N ASP A 150 -27.14 13.39 -6.64
CA ASP A 150 -27.37 12.76 -7.96
C ASP A 150 -26.09 12.74 -8.83
N ARG A 151 -24.95 13.16 -8.28
CA ARG A 151 -23.65 13.23 -8.95
C ARG A 151 -22.89 11.95 -8.70
N MET A 152 -22.33 11.43 -9.78
CA MET A 152 -21.48 10.25 -9.73
C MET A 152 -20.20 10.57 -8.93
N VAL A 153 -19.86 9.70 -7.99
CA VAL A 153 -18.67 9.81 -7.14
C VAL A 153 -17.50 9.09 -7.81
N VAL A 154 -16.43 9.83 -8.09
CA VAL A 154 -15.20 9.31 -8.70
C VAL A 154 -14.09 9.26 -7.65
N ALA A 155 -13.56 8.08 -7.38
CA ALA A 155 -12.33 7.92 -6.60
C ALA A 155 -11.12 7.89 -7.52
N LEU A 156 -10.23 8.87 -7.35
CA LEU A 156 -8.94 8.93 -8.03
C LEU A 156 -7.85 8.39 -7.09
N ASP A 157 -7.13 7.39 -7.55
CA ASP A 157 -6.01 6.79 -6.84
C ASP A 157 -4.69 7.16 -7.50
N PRO A 158 -4.00 8.23 -7.06
CA PRO A 158 -2.64 8.47 -7.51
C PRO A 158 -1.72 7.36 -6.98
N GLY A 159 -1.16 6.58 -7.89
CA GLY A 159 -0.20 5.50 -7.65
C GLY A 159 0.91 5.88 -6.67
N HIS A 160 1.47 4.87 -5.99
CA HIS A 160 2.66 5.03 -5.14
C HIS A 160 2.48 6.07 -4.00
N GLY A 161 3.55 6.68 -3.51
CA GLY A 161 3.57 7.71 -2.46
C GLY A 161 4.49 7.38 -1.28
N GLY A 162 5.13 8.41 -0.72
CA GLY A 162 5.98 8.31 0.46
C GLY A 162 7.18 7.39 0.25
N VAL A 163 7.13 6.20 0.87
CA VAL A 163 8.25 5.23 0.81
C VAL A 163 8.32 4.48 -0.53
N ASP A 164 7.23 4.50 -1.30
CA ASP A 164 7.14 3.92 -2.63
C ASP A 164 7.16 5.07 -3.63
N PRO A 165 8.28 5.35 -4.31
CA PRO A 165 8.35 6.40 -5.32
C PRO A 165 7.74 5.99 -6.67
N GLY A 166 7.48 4.70 -6.88
CA GLY A 166 7.20 4.13 -8.19
C GLY A 166 8.40 4.20 -9.14
N ALA A 167 8.13 4.29 -10.44
CA ALA A 167 9.14 4.48 -11.46
C ALA A 167 9.87 5.82 -11.30
N VAL A 168 11.18 5.82 -11.53
CA VAL A 168 12.04 7.02 -11.45
C VAL A 168 12.84 7.16 -12.74
N ALA A 169 12.77 8.33 -13.36
CA ALA A 169 13.51 8.68 -14.58
C ALA A 169 14.12 10.09 -14.46
N GLY A 170 15.41 10.15 -14.12
CA GLY A 170 16.07 11.43 -13.80
C GLY A 170 15.45 12.06 -12.56
N ASP A 171 14.97 13.30 -12.69
CA ASP A 171 14.28 14.03 -11.61
C ASP A 171 12.76 13.77 -11.57
N LEU A 172 12.23 12.91 -12.45
CA LEU A 172 10.81 12.55 -12.48
C LEU A 172 10.57 11.32 -11.61
N VAL A 173 9.65 11.46 -10.66
CA VAL A 173 9.17 10.40 -9.76
C VAL A 173 7.70 10.15 -10.05
N GLU A 174 7.34 8.88 -10.28
CA GLU A 174 5.97 8.49 -10.62
C GLU A 174 4.96 8.95 -9.56
N ALA A 175 5.28 8.77 -8.26
CA ALA A 175 4.42 9.20 -7.16
C ALA A 175 4.06 10.70 -7.24
N ASP A 176 5.03 11.56 -7.57
CA ASP A 176 4.83 13.00 -7.68
C ASP A 176 3.98 13.34 -8.92
N LEU A 177 4.31 12.72 -10.05
CA LEU A 177 3.60 12.91 -11.31
C LEU A 177 2.13 12.49 -11.19
N MET A 178 1.86 11.34 -10.58
CA MET A 178 0.51 10.82 -10.39
C MET A 178 -0.30 11.66 -9.42
N LEU A 179 0.31 12.17 -8.34
CA LEU A 179 -0.39 13.10 -7.44
C LEU A 179 -0.78 14.40 -8.16
N ALA A 180 0.13 14.97 -8.95
CA ALA A 180 -0.14 16.16 -9.74
C ALA A 180 -1.26 15.92 -10.78
N ALA A 181 -1.21 14.80 -11.50
CA ALA A 181 -2.22 14.41 -12.47
C ALA A 181 -3.60 14.22 -11.81
N ALA A 182 -3.67 13.53 -10.66
CA ALA A 182 -4.90 13.30 -9.94
C ALA A 182 -5.54 14.60 -9.42
N ARG A 183 -4.74 15.54 -8.91
CA ARG A 183 -5.21 16.87 -8.50
C ARG A 183 -5.79 17.66 -9.67
N ALA A 184 -5.08 17.68 -10.81
CA ALA A 184 -5.56 18.35 -12.02
C ALA A 184 -6.86 17.72 -12.57
N MET A 185 -6.95 16.39 -12.55
CA MET A 185 -8.16 15.66 -12.96
C MET A 185 -9.34 15.92 -12.02
N LYS A 186 -9.11 15.94 -10.70
CA LYS A 186 -10.13 16.33 -9.70
C LYS A 186 -10.69 17.71 -10.00
N GLU A 187 -9.83 18.71 -10.18
CA GLU A 187 -10.27 20.07 -10.50
C GLU A 187 -11.08 20.12 -11.80
N ALA A 188 -10.65 19.42 -12.84
CA ALA A 188 -11.35 19.39 -14.12
C ALA A 188 -12.75 18.74 -13.99
N LEU A 189 -12.85 17.60 -13.30
CA LEU A 189 -14.10 16.87 -13.09
C LEU A 189 -15.08 17.68 -12.22
N VAL A 190 -14.63 18.22 -11.09
CA VAL A 190 -15.46 19.04 -10.19
C VAL A 190 -15.98 20.29 -10.90
N ARG A 191 -15.17 20.93 -11.75
CA ARG A 191 -15.57 22.11 -12.54
C ARG A 191 -16.72 21.83 -13.52
N THR A 192 -16.92 20.58 -13.93
CA THR A 192 -18.09 20.23 -14.76
C THR A 192 -19.41 20.30 -13.99
N GLY A 193 -19.38 20.28 -12.65
CA GLY A 193 -20.57 20.26 -11.80
C GLY A 193 -21.34 18.94 -11.79
N ARG A 194 -20.81 17.88 -12.44
CA ARG A 194 -21.47 16.57 -12.59
C ARG A 194 -20.92 15.47 -11.68
N PHE A 195 -19.76 15.70 -11.09
CA PHE A 195 -19.02 14.67 -10.34
C PHE A 195 -18.61 15.19 -8.98
N ASP A 196 -18.71 14.32 -7.98
CA ASP A 196 -18.01 14.47 -6.72
C ASP A 196 -16.73 13.62 -6.78
N VAL A 197 -15.59 14.17 -6.35
CA VAL A 197 -14.29 13.52 -6.57
C VAL A 197 -13.49 13.43 -5.28
N VAL A 198 -13.07 12.21 -4.94
CA VAL A 198 -12.22 11.92 -3.78
C VAL A 198 -10.87 11.37 -4.23
N LEU A 199 -9.81 11.67 -3.48
CA LEU A 199 -8.48 11.09 -3.70
C LEU A 199 -8.14 10.07 -2.61
N THR A 200 -7.48 8.97 -2.98
CA THR A 200 -6.97 7.99 -2.01
C THR A 200 -5.87 8.57 -1.12
N ARG A 201 -5.03 9.46 -1.65
CA ARG A 201 -4.11 10.34 -0.91
C ARG A 201 -4.15 11.76 -1.45
N GLU A 202 -4.00 12.73 -0.56
CA GLU A 202 -3.94 14.14 -0.93
C GLU A 202 -2.52 14.71 -0.86
N GLU A 203 -1.57 14.02 -0.24
CA GLU A 203 -0.16 14.41 -0.13
C GLU A 203 0.77 13.25 -0.56
N ASP A 204 2.08 13.46 -0.45
CA ASP A 204 3.10 12.42 -0.68
C ASP A 204 3.21 11.44 0.49
N ASP A 205 2.11 10.70 0.71
CA ASP A 205 2.00 9.66 1.72
C ASP A 205 1.84 8.29 1.08
N PHE A 206 2.46 7.28 1.68
CA PHE A 206 2.21 5.89 1.31
C PHE A 206 0.82 5.44 1.77
N VAL A 207 -0.01 4.98 0.85
CA VAL A 207 -1.32 4.35 1.14
C VAL A 207 -1.29 2.92 0.60
N SER A 208 -1.62 1.95 1.47
CA SER A 208 -1.68 0.54 1.08
C SER A 208 -2.80 0.28 0.08
N LEU A 209 -2.66 -0.77 -0.73
CA LEU A 209 -3.63 -1.16 -1.76
C LEU A 209 -5.05 -1.30 -1.20
N GLU A 210 -5.17 -2.00 -0.07
CA GLU A 210 -6.44 -2.20 0.64
C GLU A 210 -7.02 -0.88 1.16
N ALA A 211 -6.18 0.01 1.71
CA ALA A 211 -6.63 1.31 2.21
C ALA A 211 -7.13 2.22 1.08
N ARG A 212 -6.56 2.13 -0.13
CA ARG A 212 -7.02 2.84 -1.33
C ARG A 212 -8.46 2.44 -1.68
N LEU A 213 -8.72 1.13 -1.78
CA LEU A 213 -10.06 0.63 -2.07
C LEU A 213 -11.04 0.88 -0.92
N THR A 214 -10.58 0.76 0.33
CA THR A 214 -11.39 1.06 1.52
C THR A 214 -11.85 2.51 1.51
N LYS A 215 -10.96 3.45 1.19
CA LYS A 215 -11.32 4.88 1.08
C LYS A 215 -12.31 5.15 -0.05
N ALA A 216 -12.12 4.49 -1.21
CA ALA A 216 -13.05 4.61 -2.33
C ALA A 216 -14.44 4.06 -1.97
N ARG A 217 -14.52 2.88 -1.35
CA ARG A 217 -15.77 2.28 -0.88
C ARG A 217 -16.45 3.13 0.19
N ALA A 218 -15.69 3.64 1.15
CA ALA A 218 -16.20 4.51 2.22
C ALA A 218 -16.73 5.85 1.70
N ALA A 219 -16.21 6.33 0.57
CA ALA A 219 -16.73 7.51 -0.11
C ALA A 219 -17.97 7.23 -0.97
N GLY A 220 -18.38 5.96 -1.11
CA GLY A 220 -19.46 5.56 -2.02
C GLY A 220 -19.09 5.75 -3.49
N ALA A 221 -17.81 5.55 -3.86
CA ALA A 221 -17.36 5.76 -5.22
C ALA A 221 -18.05 4.81 -6.22
N ASP A 222 -18.67 5.38 -7.23
CA ASP A 222 -19.24 4.65 -8.38
C ASP A 222 -18.14 4.16 -9.33
N VAL A 223 -17.05 4.93 -9.43
CA VAL A 223 -15.90 4.63 -10.29
C VAL A 223 -14.61 4.81 -9.51
N PHE A 224 -13.73 3.80 -9.58
CA PHE A 224 -12.36 3.87 -9.09
C PHE A 224 -11.40 3.93 -10.27
N ILE A 225 -10.55 4.96 -10.30
CA ILE A 225 -9.54 5.17 -11.34
C ILE A 225 -8.18 5.24 -10.67
N SER A 226 -7.35 4.22 -10.88
CA SER A 226 -5.95 4.26 -10.44
C SER A 226 -5.05 4.77 -11.56
N LEU A 227 -4.18 5.72 -11.21
CA LEU A 227 -3.30 6.42 -12.12
C LEU A 227 -1.86 5.99 -11.86
N HIS A 228 -1.20 5.54 -12.92
CA HIS A 228 0.19 5.08 -12.91
C HIS A 228 0.94 5.62 -14.13
N ALA A 229 2.27 5.75 -13.98
CA ALA A 229 3.20 6.04 -15.05
C ALA A 229 4.33 5.00 -14.99
N ASP A 230 3.98 3.78 -15.39
CA ASP A 230 4.88 2.63 -15.43
C ASP A 230 6.13 2.92 -16.28
N ALA A 231 7.26 2.32 -15.90
CA ALA A 231 8.46 2.29 -16.73
C ALA A 231 8.78 0.86 -17.16
N LEU A 232 8.96 0.66 -18.47
CA LEU A 232 9.44 -0.60 -19.01
C LEU A 232 10.95 -0.62 -19.09
N SER A 233 11.55 -1.71 -18.59
CA SER A 233 12.99 -1.99 -18.73
C SER A 233 13.31 -2.51 -20.13
N ALA A 234 12.89 -1.81 -21.19
CA ALA A 234 13.38 -2.12 -22.53
C ALA A 234 14.74 -1.43 -22.69
N GLU A 235 15.78 -2.18 -23.08
CA GLU A 235 17.16 -1.66 -23.23
C GLU A 235 17.28 -0.47 -24.21
N ASP A 236 16.24 -0.21 -25.02
CA ASP A 236 16.18 0.85 -26.01
C ASP A 236 15.19 2.00 -25.70
N GLY A 237 14.43 1.92 -24.59
CA GLY A 237 13.44 2.95 -24.22
C GLY A 237 12.34 3.18 -25.27
N SER A 238 12.07 2.20 -26.12
CA SER A 238 11.19 2.35 -27.30
C SER A 238 9.69 2.34 -26.97
N ALA A 239 9.29 1.80 -25.81
CA ALA A 239 7.90 1.70 -25.43
C ALA A 239 7.37 3.00 -24.82
N SER A 240 6.39 3.64 -25.48
CA SER A 240 5.72 4.85 -25.01
C SER A 240 4.26 4.84 -25.45
N GLY A 241 3.39 5.45 -24.65
CA GLY A 241 1.95 5.49 -24.93
C GLY A 241 1.12 5.52 -23.66
N MET A 242 -0.20 5.44 -23.82
CA MET A 242 -1.17 5.33 -22.74
C MET A 242 -1.86 3.97 -22.84
N THR A 243 -1.98 3.29 -21.71
CA THR A 243 -2.68 2.01 -21.62
C THR A 243 -3.74 2.08 -20.53
N VAL A 244 -4.91 1.51 -20.79
CA VAL A 244 -6.03 1.45 -19.83
C VAL A 244 -6.30 -0.01 -19.52
N TYR A 245 -6.34 -0.34 -18.22
CA TYR A 245 -6.64 -1.67 -17.73
C TYR A 245 -7.98 -1.65 -17.01
N ARG A 246 -8.77 -2.70 -17.23
CA ARG A 246 -10.03 -2.94 -16.53
C ARG A 246 -9.95 -4.31 -15.89
N LEU A 247 -10.57 -4.46 -14.73
CA LEU A 247 -10.83 -5.77 -14.13
C LEU A 247 -11.77 -6.56 -15.05
N ALA A 248 -11.31 -7.71 -15.55
CA ALA A 248 -12.15 -8.63 -16.31
C ALA A 248 -13.26 -9.22 -15.42
N ASP A 249 -14.44 -9.47 -15.99
CA ASP A 249 -15.62 -9.88 -15.23
C ASP A 249 -15.46 -11.27 -14.58
N ASP A 250 -14.49 -12.08 -15.04
CA ASP A 250 -14.14 -13.42 -14.53
C ASP A 250 -12.77 -13.48 -13.82
N ALA A 251 -12.11 -12.35 -13.59
CA ALA A 251 -10.78 -12.30 -13.00
C ALA A 251 -10.77 -12.86 -11.57
N ALA A 252 -10.14 -14.03 -11.40
CA ALA A 252 -9.89 -14.63 -10.09
C ALA A 252 -8.88 -13.77 -9.30
N GLY A 253 -9.39 -12.83 -8.49
CA GLY A 253 -8.56 -11.98 -7.63
C GLY A 253 -9.12 -10.57 -7.35
N GLY A 254 -10.08 -10.11 -8.15
CA GLY A 254 -10.73 -8.81 -7.93
C GLY A 254 -9.81 -7.59 -8.11
N ALA A 255 -10.32 -6.41 -7.76
CA ALA A 255 -9.63 -5.13 -7.97
C ALA A 255 -8.31 -5.03 -7.17
N ASP A 256 -8.24 -5.63 -5.99
CA ASP A 256 -7.03 -5.67 -5.16
C ASP A 256 -5.89 -6.43 -5.85
N ALA A 257 -6.18 -7.60 -6.43
CA ALA A 257 -5.18 -8.39 -7.14
C ALA A 257 -4.72 -7.71 -8.42
N LEU A 258 -5.63 -7.03 -9.14
CA LEU A 258 -5.25 -6.24 -10.32
C LEU A 258 -4.31 -5.12 -9.92
N LEU A 259 -4.67 -4.33 -8.90
CA LEU A 259 -3.84 -3.22 -8.43
C LEU A 259 -2.46 -3.74 -7.97
N ALA A 260 -2.43 -4.83 -7.19
CA ALA A 260 -1.20 -5.48 -6.76
C ALA A 260 -0.34 -5.97 -7.94
N ALA A 261 -0.95 -6.60 -8.95
CA ALA A 261 -0.24 -7.07 -10.13
C ALA A 261 0.38 -5.93 -10.95
N ARG A 262 -0.23 -4.75 -10.97
CA ARG A 262 0.31 -3.57 -11.65
C ARG A 262 1.49 -2.98 -10.87
N HIS A 263 1.35 -2.82 -9.56
CA HIS A 263 2.46 -2.40 -8.69
C HIS A 263 3.65 -3.39 -8.74
N ALA A 264 3.39 -4.69 -8.84
CA ALA A 264 4.43 -5.72 -9.00
C ALA A 264 4.94 -5.86 -10.44
N GLY A 265 4.24 -5.28 -11.42
CA GLY A 265 4.37 -5.53 -12.84
C GLY A 265 5.65 -5.00 -13.50
N ASN A 266 6.48 -4.25 -12.78
CA ASN A 266 7.79 -3.78 -13.26
C ASN A 266 8.76 -4.92 -13.67
N ASP A 267 8.46 -6.17 -13.31
CA ASP A 267 9.25 -7.37 -13.64
C ASP A 267 8.52 -8.36 -14.58
N LEU A 268 7.19 -8.37 -14.61
CA LEU A 268 6.38 -9.34 -15.36
C LEU A 268 6.33 -9.10 -16.88
N LEU A 269 6.64 -7.88 -17.32
CA LEU A 269 6.73 -7.54 -18.75
C LEU A 269 8.12 -7.84 -19.35
N LYS A 270 9.07 -8.34 -18.56
CA LYS A 270 10.43 -8.70 -19.04
C LYS A 270 10.48 -9.99 -19.88
N GLY A 271 9.40 -10.76 -19.93
CA GLY A 271 9.36 -12.07 -20.59
C GLY A 271 8.34 -12.20 -21.73
N VAL A 272 7.59 -11.15 -22.06
CA VAL A 272 6.66 -11.20 -23.20
C VAL A 272 7.39 -10.71 -24.44
N ASP A 273 7.69 -11.64 -25.33
CA ASP A 273 8.10 -11.33 -26.70
C ASP A 273 6.94 -10.64 -27.43
N LEU A 274 6.98 -9.31 -27.46
CA LEU A 274 6.03 -8.47 -28.17
C LEU A 274 6.33 -8.37 -29.67
N SER A 275 7.31 -9.11 -30.20
CA SER A 275 7.67 -9.06 -31.62
C SER A 275 6.67 -9.78 -32.55
N GLY A 276 5.55 -10.29 -32.02
CA GLY A 276 4.54 -11.01 -32.82
C GLY A 276 3.08 -10.84 -32.41
N VAL A 277 2.73 -9.96 -31.46
CA VAL A 277 1.34 -9.78 -31.04
C VAL A 277 0.75 -8.54 -31.71
N GLY A 278 -0.04 -8.76 -32.76
CA GLY A 278 -0.90 -7.73 -33.34
C GLY A 278 -1.98 -7.26 -32.35
N ASP A 279 -2.65 -6.17 -32.71
CA ASP A 279 -3.63 -5.35 -31.98
C ASP A 279 -4.90 -6.07 -31.41
N ASP A 280 -4.81 -7.36 -31.05
CA ASP A 280 -5.98 -8.20 -30.76
C ASP A 280 -6.14 -8.54 -29.27
N VAL A 281 -5.64 -7.71 -28.35
CA VAL A 281 -5.90 -7.91 -26.90
C VAL A 281 -6.57 -6.68 -26.28
N ALA A 282 -7.73 -6.35 -26.85
CA ALA A 282 -8.81 -5.68 -26.16
C ALA A 282 -10.10 -6.29 -26.68
N LEU A 283 -10.57 -7.38 -26.05
CA LEU A 283 -11.97 -7.84 -25.97
C LEU A 283 -11.99 -9.28 -25.42
N ALA A 284 -12.22 -9.40 -24.12
CA ALA A 284 -13.02 -10.46 -23.50
C ALA A 284 -13.49 -9.95 -22.14
#